data_AF-A0A4U5NTL6-F1
#
_entry.id   AF-A0A4U5NTL6-F1
#
_cell.length_a   1.000
_cell.length_b   1.000
_cell.length_c   1.000
_cell.angle_alpha   90.00
_cell.angle_beta   90.00
_cell.angle_gamma   90.00
#
_symmetry.space_group_name_H-M   'P 1'
#
loop_
_entity.id
_entity.type
_entity.pdbx_description
1 polymer ?
#
loop_
_entity_poly.entity_id
_entity_poly.type
_entity_poly.pdbx_seq_one_letter_code
_entity_poly.pdbx_strand_id
1 'polypeptide(L)'
;MADAEIRFGGWYRCINPANKINDLANLYFVDVSTELKIFQKYVKNAIEADAHRNKFKTRTFTNYDLETFWKLTEETECDRCGGIGEMRREYTCYLKVINGTSEDRLKGSTVASWMLLFNEVPCASSLVPYKLRKIVHRDLRYHINEIIFPCQRKCLDYTPKTRKIQGLDDKGHVVNVDELAPGEFALDERLPPLPRKVVRRSISKKTKHPLRLDCGGGTVYWKKDGSNITTKAVYDSYRMKDVYIRARGELYIKRFSEQDEGHYFCYQTDGDYLLRTFRVKKIPDENTKSAAVTLRMLIKAFLGVVIFVAVFSLICDLKLKAQRFEFDHARRVFYRRNRRKLKVTHV
;
A
#
# COMPACT_ATOMS: atom_id res chain seq x y z
N MET A 1 9.52 12.25 23.12
CA MET A 1 10.58 11.47 22.46
C MET A 1 10.55 11.82 20.99
N ALA A 2 11.61 12.47 20.49
CA ALA A 2 11.73 12.76 19.08
C ALA A 2 12.15 11.46 18.37
N ASP A 3 11.32 10.96 17.46
CA ASP A 3 11.68 9.84 16.60
C ASP A 3 12.98 10.19 15.87
N ALA A 4 14.03 9.41 16.14
CA ALA A 4 15.29 9.54 15.43
C ALA A 4 15.05 9.16 13.96
N GLU A 5 15.33 10.11 13.08
CA GLU A 5 15.14 9.98 11.65
C GLU A 5 16.15 8.97 11.08
N ILE A 6 15.72 7.72 10.83
CA ILE A 6 16.57 6.69 10.22
C ILE A 6 16.60 6.93 8.71
N ARG A 7 17.66 7.59 8.21
CA ARG A 7 17.92 7.75 6.77
C ARG A 7 19.02 6.79 6.33
N PHE A 8 18.78 6.02 5.28
CA PHE A 8 19.79 5.18 4.63
C PHE A 8 20.21 5.83 3.32
N GLY A 9 21.51 6.05 3.12
CA GLY A 9 22.05 6.63 1.90
C GLY A 9 23.40 6.02 1.54
N GLY A 10 23.80 6.14 0.27
CA GLY A 10 25.05 5.59 -0.23
C GLY A 10 25.52 6.24 -1.52
N TRP A 11 26.82 6.11 -1.78
CA TRP A 11 27.47 6.63 -2.97
C TRP A 11 27.80 5.49 -3.91
N TYR A 12 27.46 5.65 -5.18
CA TYR A 12 27.90 4.76 -6.24
C TYR A 12 28.78 5.54 -7.20
N ARG A 13 29.99 5.03 -7.42
CA ARG A 13 30.92 5.56 -8.42
C ARG A 13 30.90 4.63 -9.62
N CYS A 14 30.53 5.14 -10.77
CA CYS A 14 30.71 4.42 -12.02
C CYS A 14 32.12 4.66 -12.54
N ILE A 15 32.86 3.57 -12.67
CA ILE A 15 34.21 3.56 -13.21
C ILE A 15 34.10 3.13 -14.67
N ASN A 16 34.71 3.87 -15.60
CA ASN A 16 34.88 3.44 -16.98
C ASN A 16 36.28 2.84 -17.14
N PRO A 17 36.45 1.51 -17.02
CA PRO A 17 37.77 0.88 -17.08
C PRO A 17 38.46 1.02 -18.45
N ALA A 18 37.75 1.47 -19.49
CA ALA A 18 38.34 1.70 -20.81
C ALA A 18 39.07 3.05 -20.92
N ASN A 19 38.80 4.01 -20.03
CA ASN A 19 39.37 5.36 -20.10
C ASN A 19 40.41 5.60 -19.00
N LYS A 20 41.65 5.11 -19.21
CA LYS A 20 42.75 5.13 -18.23
C LYS A 20 43.20 6.51 -17.73
N ILE A 21 42.73 7.59 -18.35
CA ILE A 21 43.09 8.98 -17.99
C ILE A 21 42.04 9.59 -17.05
N ASN A 22 40.77 9.20 -17.20
CA ASN A 22 39.67 9.61 -16.34
C ASN A 22 38.78 8.39 -16.11
N ASP A 23 39.21 7.55 -15.17
CA ASP A 23 38.51 6.31 -14.81
C ASP A 23 37.10 6.58 -14.23
N LEU A 24 36.82 7.82 -13.83
CA LEU A 24 35.55 8.26 -13.25
C LEU A 24 34.57 8.71 -14.34
N ALA A 25 33.53 7.91 -14.58
CA ALA A 25 32.48 8.27 -15.53
C ALA A 25 31.40 9.13 -14.88
N ASN A 26 30.85 8.69 -13.75
CA ASN A 26 29.75 9.36 -13.05
C ASN A 26 29.76 9.05 -11.54
N LEU A 27 29.25 9.98 -10.73
CA LEU A 27 28.98 9.78 -9.31
C LEU A 27 27.48 9.87 -9.06
N TYR A 28 26.90 8.83 -8.46
CA TYR A 28 25.50 8.77 -8.10
C TYR A 28 25.35 8.77 -6.58
N PHE A 29 24.44 9.59 -6.09
CA PHE A 29 23.99 9.55 -4.70
C PHE A 29 22.62 8.90 -4.64
N VAL A 30 22.49 7.82 -3.88
CA VAL A 30 21.22 7.15 -3.64
C VAL A 30 20.76 7.46 -2.23
N ASP A 31 19.60 8.10 -2.13
CA ASP A 31 18.97 8.46 -0.87
C ASP A 31 17.68 7.69 -0.67
N VAL A 32 17.52 7.06 0.48
CA VAL A 32 16.26 6.46 0.90
C VAL A 32 15.63 7.38 1.93
N SER A 33 14.72 8.24 1.46
CA SER A 33 13.94 9.15 2.31
C SER A 33 12.56 8.57 2.59
N THR A 34 12.24 8.40 3.88
CA THR A 34 10.93 7.92 4.35
C THR A 34 9.91 9.04 4.51
N GLU A 35 10.31 10.32 4.36
CA GLU A 35 9.49 11.50 4.64
C GLU A 35 9.10 12.32 3.40
N LEU A 36 8.82 11.63 2.28
CA LEU A 36 8.29 12.32 1.11
C LEU A 36 6.89 12.88 1.41
N LYS A 37 6.81 14.21 1.53
CA LYS A 37 5.55 14.95 1.61
C LYS A 37 5.01 15.13 0.20
N ILE A 38 4.02 14.32 -0.16
CA ILE A 38 3.36 14.33 -1.47
C ILE A 38 2.02 15.04 -1.35
N PHE A 39 1.74 15.97 -2.25
CA PHE A 39 0.42 16.56 -2.45
C PHE A 39 -0.14 16.08 -3.78
N GLN A 40 -1.40 15.64 -3.76
CA GLN A 40 -2.11 15.28 -4.97
C GLN A 40 -3.29 16.21 -5.18
N LYS A 41 -3.47 16.65 -6.42
CA LYS A 41 -4.64 17.43 -6.81
C LYS A 41 -5.27 16.85 -8.05
N TYR A 42 -6.52 16.43 -7.92
CA TYR A 42 -7.37 16.15 -9.07
C TYR A 42 -7.87 17.47 -9.66
N VAL A 43 -7.65 17.68 -10.94
CA VAL A 43 -8.07 18.86 -11.69
C VAL A 43 -8.98 18.44 -12.84
N LYS A 44 -9.90 19.32 -13.24
CA LYS A 44 -10.89 18.98 -14.26
C LYS A 44 -10.36 19.08 -15.69
N ASN A 45 -9.38 19.96 -15.91
CA ASN A 45 -8.84 20.26 -17.23
C ASN A 45 -7.39 20.79 -17.15
N ALA A 46 -6.75 20.92 -18.32
CA ALA A 46 -5.37 21.42 -18.44
C ALA A 46 -5.19 22.86 -17.93
N ILE A 47 -6.20 23.72 -18.10
CA ILE A 47 -6.15 25.13 -17.65
C ILE A 47 -5.99 25.21 -16.13
N GLU A 48 -6.75 24.39 -15.38
CA GLU A 48 -6.62 24.32 -13.93
C GLU A 48 -5.28 23.73 -13.49
N ALA A 49 -4.71 22.80 -14.27
CA ALA A 49 -3.36 22.27 -14.04
C ALA A 49 -2.30 23.36 -14.18
N ASP A 50 -2.36 24.17 -15.24
CA ASP A 50 -1.41 25.26 -15.50
C ASP A 50 -1.56 26.40 -14.48
N ALA A 51 -2.80 26.73 -14.09
CA ALA A 51 -3.05 27.67 -12.99
C ALA A 51 -2.46 27.17 -11.66
N HIS A 52 -2.45 25.86 -11.41
CA HIS A 52 -1.79 25.28 -10.24
C HIS A 52 -0.27 25.34 -10.35
N ARG A 53 0.30 25.13 -11.55
CA ARG A 53 1.74 25.25 -11.80
C ARG A 53 2.26 26.63 -11.40
N ASN A 54 1.52 27.69 -11.70
CA ASN A 54 1.92 29.07 -11.38
C ASN A 54 1.99 29.36 -9.87
N LYS A 55 1.50 28.45 -9.01
CA LYS A 55 1.64 28.56 -7.54
C LYS A 55 2.99 28.07 -7.03
N PHE A 56 3.76 27.35 -7.86
CA PHE A 56 5.10 26.87 -7.50
C PHE A 56 6.12 28.00 -7.56
N LYS A 57 6.19 28.78 -6.47
CA LYS A 57 7.16 29.86 -6.34
C LYS A 57 8.56 29.31 -6.10
N THR A 58 9.53 29.77 -6.90
CA THR A 58 10.95 29.72 -6.59
C THR A 58 11.19 30.44 -5.26
N ARG A 59 11.94 29.84 -4.36
CA ARG A 59 12.37 30.48 -3.12
C ARG A 59 13.88 30.61 -3.14
N THR A 60 14.37 31.78 -2.80
CA THR A 60 15.79 32.07 -2.77
C THR A 60 16.27 32.10 -1.34
N PHE A 61 17.34 31.36 -1.07
CA PHE A 61 18.06 31.32 0.19
C PHE A 61 19.39 32.04 0.02
N THR A 62 19.34 33.37 -0.03
CA THR A 62 20.50 34.24 -0.31
C THR A 62 21.68 33.99 0.63
N ASN A 63 21.42 33.75 1.91
CA ASN A 63 22.45 33.44 2.91
C ASN A 63 23.21 32.13 2.63
N TYR A 64 22.71 31.30 1.72
CA TYR A 64 23.31 30.03 1.34
C TYR A 64 23.65 29.97 -0.15
N ASP A 65 23.39 31.03 -0.92
CA ASP A 65 23.55 31.07 -2.37
C ASP A 65 22.76 29.97 -3.13
N LEU A 66 21.63 29.55 -2.57
CA LEU A 66 20.76 28.52 -3.14
C LEU A 66 19.38 29.05 -3.50
N GLU A 67 18.74 28.42 -4.46
CA GLU A 67 17.32 28.62 -4.75
C GLU A 67 16.60 27.30 -4.99
N THR A 68 15.31 27.26 -4.67
CA THR A 68 14.43 26.14 -5.01
C THR A 68 13.85 26.33 -6.39
N PHE A 69 13.74 25.25 -7.15
CA PHE A 69 12.97 25.22 -8.38
C PHE A 69 12.22 23.90 -8.49
N TRP A 70 11.24 23.84 -9.37
CA TRP A 70 10.37 22.68 -9.53
C TRP A 70 10.65 22.03 -10.87
N LYS A 71 11.09 20.78 -10.82
CA LYS A 71 11.25 19.96 -12.02
C LYS A 71 9.96 19.26 -12.36
N LEU A 72 9.59 19.36 -13.62
CA LEU A 72 8.43 18.69 -14.18
C LEU A 72 8.87 17.35 -14.78
N THR A 73 8.17 16.28 -14.41
CA THR A 73 8.27 15.02 -15.14
C THR A 73 7.41 15.07 -16.40
N GLU A 74 7.76 14.25 -17.39
CA GLU A 74 6.86 13.99 -18.50
C GLU A 74 5.50 13.50 -17.99
N GLU A 75 4.47 13.84 -18.76
CA GLU A 75 3.11 13.40 -18.51
C GLU A 75 2.98 11.90 -18.76
N THR A 76 2.32 11.20 -17.85
CA THR A 76 2.05 9.77 -18.05
C THR A 76 0.99 9.58 -19.13
N GLU A 77 1.08 8.48 -19.86
CA GLU A 77 -0.03 8.06 -20.70
C GLU A 77 -1.32 7.84 -19.88
N CYS A 78 -2.45 7.85 -20.57
CA CYS A 78 -3.76 7.58 -19.98
C CYS A 78 -3.80 6.17 -19.39
N ASP A 79 -4.11 6.04 -18.10
CA ASP A 79 -4.01 4.75 -17.40
C ASP A 79 -5.09 3.73 -17.74
N ARG A 80 -6.11 4.15 -18.47
CA ARG A 80 -7.22 3.29 -18.89
C ARG A 80 -7.70 3.66 -20.29
N CYS A 81 -7.99 2.64 -21.08
CA CYS A 81 -8.64 2.79 -22.37
C CYS A 81 -10.11 2.35 -22.30
N GLY A 82 -10.93 2.75 -23.29
CA GLY A 82 -12.33 2.30 -23.41
C GLY A 82 -13.28 2.86 -22.34
N GLY A 83 -12.79 3.74 -21.48
CA GLY A 83 -13.52 4.45 -20.44
C GLY A 83 -12.76 5.69 -19.98
N ILE A 84 -13.20 6.29 -18.87
CA ILE A 84 -12.49 7.41 -18.25
C ILE A 84 -11.30 6.85 -17.46
N GLY A 85 -10.10 7.24 -17.88
CA GLY A 85 -8.84 6.99 -17.17
C GLY A 85 -8.28 8.26 -16.54
N GLU A 86 -7.06 8.17 -16.03
CA GLU A 86 -6.32 9.26 -15.41
C GLU A 86 -4.92 9.37 -16.01
N MET A 87 -4.48 10.61 -16.23
CA MET A 87 -3.10 10.97 -16.53
C MET A 87 -2.52 11.73 -15.35
N ARG A 88 -1.21 11.63 -15.17
CA ARG A 88 -0.49 12.18 -14.01
C ARG A 88 0.70 12.99 -14.48
N ARG A 89 0.95 14.07 -13.77
CA ARG A 89 2.09 14.95 -14.00
C ARG A 89 2.71 15.31 -12.65
N GLU A 90 3.98 14.99 -12.46
CA GLU A 90 4.70 15.18 -11.19
C GLU A 90 5.59 16.41 -11.24
N TYR A 91 5.54 17.22 -10.18
CA TYR A 91 6.44 18.34 -9.92
C TYR A 91 7.25 18.03 -8.67
N THR A 92 8.55 17.87 -8.81
CA THR A 92 9.45 17.58 -7.70
C THR A 92 10.33 18.81 -7.40
N CYS A 93 10.45 19.17 -6.13
CA CYS A 93 11.28 20.28 -5.70
C CYS A 93 12.77 19.90 -5.71
N TYR A 94 13.58 20.78 -6.27
CA TYR A 94 15.04 20.72 -6.27
C TYR A 94 15.64 22.02 -5.74
N LEU A 95 16.82 21.90 -5.15
CA LEU A 95 17.72 23.00 -4.83
C LEU A 95 18.78 23.08 -5.92
N LYS A 96 19.13 24.29 -6.32
CA LYS A 96 20.29 24.60 -7.16
C LYS A 96 20.99 25.85 -6.65
N VAL A 97 22.20 26.08 -7.15
CA VAL A 97 22.93 27.33 -6.92
C VAL A 97 22.23 28.49 -7.64
N ILE A 98 22.17 29.65 -7.00
CA ILE A 98 21.66 30.89 -7.62
C ILE A 98 22.55 31.25 -8.83
N ASN A 99 21.92 31.61 -9.95
CA ASN A 99 22.65 32.07 -11.13
C ASN A 99 23.55 33.28 -10.78
N GLY A 100 24.82 33.21 -11.14
CA GLY A 100 25.81 34.27 -10.88
C GLY A 100 26.65 34.09 -9.62
N THR A 101 26.42 33.04 -8.82
CA THR A 101 27.33 32.69 -7.72
C THR A 101 28.65 32.14 -8.27
N SER A 102 29.79 32.69 -7.83
CA SER A 102 31.11 32.22 -8.23
C SER A 102 31.49 30.90 -7.54
N GLU A 103 32.34 30.12 -8.19
CA GLU A 103 32.84 28.86 -7.62
C GLU A 103 33.62 29.08 -6.31
N ASP A 104 34.43 30.14 -6.23
CA ASP A 104 35.20 30.47 -5.03
C ASP A 104 34.30 30.80 -3.84
N ARG A 105 33.16 31.47 -4.08
CA ARG A 105 32.16 31.75 -3.06
C ARG A 105 31.49 30.47 -2.55
N LEU A 106 31.21 29.52 -3.44
CA LEU A 106 30.70 28.20 -3.05
C LEU A 106 31.73 27.39 -2.27
N LYS A 107 33.01 27.40 -2.69
CA LYS A 107 34.12 26.73 -1.98
C LYS A 107 34.27 27.27 -0.56
N GLY A 108 34.14 28.58 -0.39
CA GLY A 108 34.16 29.23 0.93
C GLY A 108 32.92 28.96 1.79
N SER A 109 31.84 28.42 1.21
CA SER A 109 30.60 28.17 1.94
C SER A 109 30.66 26.86 2.75
N THR A 110 30.46 26.98 4.06
CA THR A 110 30.33 25.82 4.96
C THR A 110 29.06 24.99 4.74
N VAL A 111 28.11 25.52 3.96
CA VAL A 111 26.77 24.94 3.80
C VAL A 111 26.43 24.64 2.34
N ALA A 112 26.99 25.35 1.36
CA ALA A 112 26.65 25.16 -0.06
C ALA A 112 27.75 24.49 -0.87
N SER A 113 28.96 24.28 -0.31
CA SER A 113 30.09 23.66 -1.01
C SER A 113 29.79 22.28 -1.60
N TRP A 114 28.90 21.50 -0.98
CA TRP A 114 28.48 20.20 -1.52
C TRP A 114 27.78 20.31 -2.89
N MET A 115 27.18 21.46 -3.22
CA MET A 115 26.58 21.70 -4.55
C MET A 115 27.62 21.77 -5.67
N LEU A 116 28.92 21.91 -5.36
CA LEU A 116 29.97 21.78 -6.38
C LEU A 116 30.05 20.36 -6.95
N LEU A 117 29.68 19.37 -6.14
CA LEU A 117 29.60 17.96 -6.56
C LEU A 117 28.27 17.65 -7.24
N PHE A 118 27.24 18.47 -6.98
CA PHE A 118 25.89 18.24 -7.43
C PHE A 118 25.27 19.54 -7.91
N ASN A 119 25.10 19.68 -9.22
CA ASN A 119 24.48 20.86 -9.81
C ASN A 119 23.09 21.16 -9.21
N GLU A 120 22.33 20.10 -8.92
CA GLU A 120 20.99 20.18 -8.35
C GLU A 120 20.72 18.97 -7.45
N VAL A 121 19.92 19.16 -6.40
CA VAL A 121 19.54 18.05 -5.49
C VAL A 121 18.10 18.18 -5.02
N PRO A 122 17.35 17.05 -4.91
CA PRO A 122 15.98 17.09 -4.41
C PRO A 122 15.87 17.76 -3.03
N CYS A 123 14.86 18.59 -2.82
CA CYS A 123 14.64 19.31 -1.55
C CYS A 123 14.43 18.36 -0.34
N ALA A 124 13.98 17.13 -0.59
CA ALA A 124 13.80 16.09 0.42
C ALA A 124 15.09 15.32 0.77
N SER A 125 16.17 15.51 0.00
CA SER A 125 17.40 14.74 0.09
C SER A 125 18.11 14.90 1.44
N SER A 126 18.76 13.84 1.90
CA SER A 126 19.67 13.84 3.05
C SER A 126 20.96 14.64 2.80
N LEU A 127 21.35 14.85 1.54
CA LEU A 127 22.47 15.72 1.16
C LEU A 127 22.25 17.18 1.57
N VAL A 128 20.98 17.62 1.62
CA VAL A 128 20.67 18.97 2.07
C VAL A 128 21.15 19.09 3.52
N PRO A 129 21.99 20.06 3.88
CA PRO A 129 22.50 20.18 5.24
C PRO A 129 21.37 20.35 6.25
N TYR A 130 21.55 19.81 7.46
CA TYR A 130 20.51 19.82 8.49
C TYR A 130 19.97 21.23 8.82
N LYS A 131 20.84 22.25 8.83
CA LYS A 131 20.46 23.66 9.04
C LYS A 131 19.48 24.17 7.97
N LEU A 132 19.72 23.81 6.71
CA LEU A 132 18.85 24.14 5.58
C LEU A 132 17.58 23.28 5.56
N ARG A 133 17.67 21.97 5.87
CA ARG A 133 16.49 21.07 5.89
C ARG A 133 15.36 21.62 6.75
N LYS A 134 15.66 22.14 7.95
CA LYS A 134 14.63 22.73 8.82
C LYS A 134 13.91 23.90 8.17
N ILE A 135 14.65 24.75 7.46
CA ILE A 135 14.09 25.91 6.76
C ILE A 135 13.28 25.41 5.58
N VAL A 136 13.91 24.66 4.67
CA VAL A 136 13.33 24.10 3.44
C VAL A 136 12.07 23.27 3.74
N HIS A 137 12.08 22.38 4.73
CA HIS A 137 10.94 21.50 5.06
C HIS A 137 9.83 22.17 5.87
N ARG A 138 10.12 23.27 6.57
CA ARG A 138 9.10 24.12 7.22
C ARG A 138 8.40 24.99 6.18
N ASP A 139 9.20 25.55 5.28
CA ASP A 139 8.76 26.50 4.26
C ASP A 139 8.02 25.82 3.10
N LEU A 140 8.49 24.65 2.70
CA LEU A 140 7.86 23.82 1.69
C LEU A 140 6.91 22.84 2.38
N ARG A 141 5.62 23.07 2.19
CA ARG A 141 4.56 22.18 2.68
C ARG A 141 4.67 20.77 2.08
N TYR A 142 5.13 20.68 0.83
CA TYR A 142 5.24 19.44 0.05
C TYR A 142 6.54 19.44 -0.76
N HIS A 143 7.12 18.25 -0.94
CA HIS A 143 8.33 18.04 -1.75
C HIS A 143 7.99 17.61 -3.18
N ILE A 144 6.84 16.96 -3.34
CA ILE A 144 6.32 16.45 -4.61
C ILE A 144 4.87 16.91 -4.72
N ASN A 145 4.51 17.47 -5.87
CA ASN A 145 3.12 17.76 -6.22
C ASN A 145 2.74 16.94 -7.45
N GLU A 146 1.76 16.06 -7.34
CA GLU A 146 1.22 15.30 -8.45
C GLU A 146 -0.13 15.91 -8.84
N ILE A 147 -0.25 16.31 -10.11
CA ILE A 147 -1.49 16.80 -10.70
C ILE A 147 -2.10 15.66 -11.51
N ILE A 148 -3.40 15.44 -11.33
CA ILE A 148 -4.13 14.31 -11.89
C ILE A 148 -5.30 14.84 -12.68
N PHE A 149 -5.43 14.42 -13.93
CA PHE A 149 -6.48 14.88 -14.84
C PHE A 149 -7.15 13.70 -15.54
N PRO A 150 -8.46 13.80 -15.81
CA PRO A 150 -9.17 12.77 -16.53
C PRO A 150 -8.68 12.69 -17.97
N CYS A 151 -8.66 11.47 -18.51
CA CYS A 151 -8.36 11.21 -19.91
C CYS A 151 -9.34 10.19 -20.47
N GLN A 152 -9.50 10.20 -21.78
CA GLN A 152 -10.24 9.18 -22.51
C GLN A 152 -9.43 8.80 -23.74
N ARG A 153 -9.08 7.52 -23.81
CA ARG A 153 -8.33 6.93 -24.91
C ARG A 153 -9.10 5.72 -25.44
N LYS A 154 -9.13 5.55 -26.75
CA LYS A 154 -9.64 4.33 -27.37
C LYS A 154 -8.70 3.17 -27.07
N CYS A 155 -9.24 2.01 -26.72
CA CYS A 155 -8.41 0.83 -26.58
C CYS A 155 -7.78 0.48 -27.93
N LEU A 156 -6.53 0.06 -27.90
CA LEU A 156 -5.96 -0.66 -29.03
C LEU A 156 -6.80 -1.93 -29.17
N ASP A 157 -7.51 -2.01 -30.29
CA ASP A 157 -8.41 -3.10 -30.59
C ASP A 157 -7.54 -4.30 -31.02
N TYR A 158 -6.97 -4.99 -30.04
CA TYR A 158 -6.31 -6.29 -30.22
C TYR A 158 -7.36 -7.40 -30.31
N THR A 159 -8.54 -7.11 -30.88
CA THR A 159 -9.45 -8.18 -31.30
C THR A 159 -8.71 -8.96 -32.39
N PRO A 160 -8.31 -10.22 -32.13
CA PRO A 160 -7.70 -10.99 -33.17
C PRO A 160 -8.79 -11.18 -34.24
N LYS A 161 -8.52 -10.70 -35.44
CA LYS A 161 -9.45 -10.80 -36.57
C LYS A 161 -9.12 -12.07 -37.34
N THR A 162 -10.14 -12.64 -37.98
CA THR A 162 -9.93 -13.69 -38.96
C THR A 162 -9.02 -13.15 -40.08
N ARG A 163 -7.96 -13.89 -40.40
CA ARG A 163 -6.97 -13.50 -41.42
C ARG A 163 -7.08 -14.44 -42.60
N LYS A 164 -7.20 -13.89 -43.81
CA LYS A 164 -7.23 -14.70 -45.04
C LYS A 164 -5.80 -14.97 -45.49
N ILE A 165 -5.46 -16.23 -45.70
CA ILE A 165 -4.20 -16.63 -46.34
C ILE A 165 -4.41 -16.54 -47.85
N GLN A 166 -3.60 -15.70 -48.49
CA GLN A 166 -3.63 -15.54 -49.95
C GLN A 166 -2.56 -16.43 -50.58
N GLY A 167 -2.95 -17.13 -51.64
CA GLY A 167 -2.06 -17.90 -52.49
C GLY A 167 -2.37 -17.65 -53.96
N LEU A 168 -1.67 -18.34 -54.84
CA LEU A 168 -1.91 -18.26 -56.28
C LEU A 168 -2.66 -19.52 -56.74
N ASP A 169 -3.67 -19.34 -57.59
CA ASP A 169 -4.32 -20.45 -58.29
C ASP A 169 -3.44 -20.99 -59.42
N ASP A 170 -3.87 -22.07 -60.08
CA ASP A 170 -3.16 -22.69 -61.20
C ASP A 170 -2.96 -21.75 -62.41
N LYS A 171 -3.63 -20.59 -62.42
CA LYS A 171 -3.55 -19.55 -63.46
C LYS A 171 -2.74 -18.32 -63.01
N GLY A 172 -2.16 -18.35 -61.81
CA GLY A 172 -1.38 -17.26 -61.24
C GLY A 172 -2.20 -16.10 -60.68
N HIS A 173 -3.51 -16.27 -60.44
CA HIS A 173 -4.34 -15.26 -59.78
C HIS A 173 -4.30 -15.43 -58.27
N VAL A 174 -4.32 -14.30 -57.55
CA VAL A 174 -4.38 -14.30 -56.09
C VAL A 174 -5.76 -14.75 -55.63
N VAL A 175 -5.83 -15.88 -54.92
CA VAL A 175 -7.05 -16.44 -54.33
C VAL A 175 -6.88 -16.63 -52.82
N ASN A 176 -7.98 -16.58 -52.08
CA ASN A 176 -7.96 -16.93 -50.66
C ASN A 176 -7.91 -18.46 -50.55
N VAL A 177 -6.79 -18.97 -50.05
CA VAL A 177 -6.56 -20.41 -49.90
C VAL A 177 -7.12 -20.91 -48.57
N ASP A 178 -7.06 -20.08 -47.53
CA ASP A 178 -7.54 -20.42 -46.20
C ASP A 178 -7.94 -19.18 -45.39
N GLU A 179 -8.65 -19.38 -44.29
CA GLU A 179 -9.00 -18.34 -43.31
C GLU A 179 -8.60 -18.77 -41.90
N LEU A 180 -7.57 -18.13 -41.33
CA LEU A 180 -7.12 -18.35 -39.96
C LEU A 180 -8.05 -17.67 -38.97
N ALA A 181 -8.59 -18.43 -38.02
CA ALA A 181 -9.41 -17.88 -36.97
C ALA A 181 -8.59 -17.04 -35.96
N PRO A 182 -9.24 -16.18 -35.17
CA PRO A 182 -8.60 -15.42 -34.11
C PRO A 182 -7.76 -16.29 -33.15
N GLY A 183 -6.45 -16.08 -33.09
CA GLY A 183 -5.54 -16.84 -32.22
C GLY A 183 -4.90 -18.07 -32.88
N GLU A 184 -5.24 -18.37 -34.13
CA GLU A 184 -4.54 -19.34 -34.96
C GLU A 184 -3.42 -18.66 -35.76
N PHE A 185 -2.34 -19.40 -35.95
CA PHE A 185 -1.12 -18.95 -36.62
C PHE A 185 -0.71 -20.00 -37.64
N ALA A 186 -0.29 -19.54 -38.83
CA ALA A 186 0.29 -20.44 -39.82
C ALA A 186 1.66 -20.96 -39.35
N LEU A 187 2.11 -22.08 -39.91
CA LEU A 187 3.35 -22.74 -39.48
C LEU A 187 4.62 -21.91 -39.74
N ASP A 188 4.56 -21.01 -40.71
CA ASP A 188 5.62 -20.07 -41.09
C ASP A 188 5.56 -18.75 -40.28
N GLU A 189 4.50 -18.54 -39.49
CA GLU A 189 4.35 -17.36 -38.66
C GLU A 189 5.03 -17.51 -37.30
N ARG A 190 5.69 -16.42 -36.86
CA ARG A 190 6.21 -16.35 -35.51
C ARG A 190 5.07 -16.11 -34.53
N LEU A 191 4.87 -17.04 -33.60
CA LEU A 191 3.90 -16.89 -32.51
C LEU A 191 4.15 -15.59 -31.71
N PRO A 192 3.08 -14.89 -31.28
CA PRO A 192 3.21 -13.72 -30.44
C PRO A 192 3.88 -14.11 -29.12
N PRO A 193 4.64 -13.18 -28.51
CA PRO A 193 5.24 -13.45 -27.21
C PRO A 193 4.16 -13.80 -26.20
N LEU A 194 4.38 -14.89 -25.45
CA LEU A 194 3.47 -15.27 -24.38
C LEU A 194 3.32 -14.12 -23.38
N PRO A 195 2.11 -13.88 -22.86
CA PRO A 195 1.89 -12.89 -21.83
C PRO A 195 2.79 -13.18 -20.62
N ARG A 196 3.32 -12.11 -20.01
CA ARG A 196 4.21 -12.23 -18.86
C ARG A 196 3.50 -12.97 -17.72
N LYS A 197 4.22 -13.85 -17.03
CA LYS A 197 3.69 -14.58 -15.89
C LYS A 197 3.22 -13.61 -14.80
N VAL A 198 1.99 -13.80 -14.34
CA VAL A 198 1.42 -13.02 -13.23
C VAL A 198 2.20 -13.26 -11.94
N VAL A 199 2.71 -12.19 -11.33
CA VAL A 199 3.42 -12.26 -10.05
C VAL A 199 2.43 -12.11 -8.90
N ARG A 200 2.39 -13.09 -7.99
CA ARG A 200 1.51 -13.09 -6.82
C ARG A 200 2.32 -12.84 -5.56
N ARG A 201 1.88 -11.90 -4.72
CA ARG A 201 2.55 -11.55 -3.45
C ARG A 201 1.56 -11.51 -2.30
N SER A 202 1.99 -11.95 -1.12
CA SER A 202 1.25 -11.77 0.13
C SER A 202 2.02 -10.81 1.02
N ILE A 203 1.35 -9.77 1.50
CA ILE A 203 1.96 -8.73 2.32
C ILE A 203 1.18 -8.63 3.63
N SER A 204 1.91 -8.69 4.74
CA SER A 204 1.37 -8.45 6.07
C SER A 204 1.87 -7.12 6.59
N LYS A 205 0.95 -6.26 7.05
CA LYS A 205 1.29 -4.89 7.47
C LYS A 205 0.66 -4.52 8.81
N LYS A 206 1.40 -3.80 9.65
CA LYS A 206 0.88 -3.21 10.89
C LYS A 206 0.06 -1.95 10.58
N THR A 207 -0.94 -1.66 11.40
CA THR A 207 -1.79 -0.46 11.28
C THR A 207 -0.96 0.82 11.41
N LYS A 208 -1.38 1.91 10.76
CA LYS A 208 -0.73 3.24 10.70
C LYS A 208 0.61 3.29 9.97
N HIS A 209 1.18 2.17 9.55
CA HIS A 209 2.39 2.16 8.74
C HIS A 209 2.09 2.31 7.25
N PRO A 210 3.02 2.86 6.46
CA PRO A 210 2.83 3.03 5.03
C PRO A 210 2.94 1.72 4.26
N LEU A 211 2.00 1.46 3.35
CA LEU A 211 1.99 0.34 2.42
C LEU A 211 2.25 0.84 1.00
N ARG A 212 3.21 0.23 0.31
CA ARG A 212 3.53 0.51 -1.10
C ARG A 212 3.38 -0.77 -1.90
N LEU A 213 2.58 -0.73 -2.95
CA LEU A 213 2.40 -1.81 -3.91
C LEU A 213 2.90 -1.33 -5.28
N ASP A 214 3.71 -2.14 -5.93
CA ASP A 214 4.39 -1.78 -7.18
C ASP A 214 4.22 -2.87 -8.23
N CYS A 215 3.75 -2.49 -9.42
CA CYS A 215 3.50 -3.38 -10.56
C CYS A 215 4.75 -3.71 -11.38
N GLY A 216 5.88 -3.04 -11.11
CA GLY A 216 7.09 -3.12 -11.93
C GLY A 216 7.18 -2.01 -12.97
N GLY A 217 6.54 -0.87 -12.71
CA GLY A 217 6.56 0.32 -13.57
C GLY A 217 5.55 0.30 -14.73
N GLY A 218 5.47 1.45 -15.40
CA GLY A 218 4.58 1.69 -16.54
C GLY A 218 3.24 2.30 -16.17
N THR A 219 2.44 2.55 -17.21
CA THR A 219 1.09 3.05 -17.11
C THR A 219 0.16 1.89 -16.76
N VAL A 220 -0.40 1.93 -15.55
CA VAL A 220 -1.18 0.83 -14.97
C VAL A 220 -2.37 1.37 -14.21
N TYR A 221 -3.40 0.54 -14.08
CA TYR A 221 -4.55 0.86 -13.27
C TYR A 221 -4.80 -0.25 -12.22
N TRP A 222 -5.41 0.14 -11.11
CA TRP A 222 -5.56 -0.72 -9.93
C TRP A 222 -7.01 -1.12 -9.68
N LYS A 223 -7.21 -2.35 -9.21
CA LYS A 223 -8.49 -2.84 -8.68
C LYS A 223 -8.29 -3.38 -7.26
N LYS A 224 -9.24 -3.11 -6.36
CA LYS A 224 -9.36 -3.72 -5.03
C LYS A 224 -10.65 -4.55 -4.98
N ASP A 225 -10.52 -5.85 -4.71
CA ASP A 225 -11.65 -6.77 -4.57
C ASP A 225 -12.67 -6.66 -5.74
N GLY A 226 -12.14 -6.50 -6.96
CA GLY A 226 -12.92 -6.35 -8.20
C GLY A 226 -13.33 -4.92 -8.56
N SER A 227 -13.27 -3.96 -7.63
CA SER A 227 -13.62 -2.56 -7.87
C SER A 227 -12.42 -1.73 -8.31
N ASN A 228 -12.60 -0.86 -9.31
CA ASN A 228 -11.54 0.05 -9.76
C ASN A 228 -11.17 1.05 -8.66
N ILE A 229 -9.87 1.21 -8.43
CA ILE A 229 -9.32 2.30 -7.62
C ILE A 229 -8.99 3.43 -8.57
N THR A 230 -9.83 4.47 -8.60
CA THR A 230 -9.52 5.72 -9.32
C THR A 230 -9.19 6.80 -8.31
N THR A 231 -8.32 7.74 -8.67
CA THR A 231 -8.01 8.89 -7.81
C THR A 231 -9.28 9.69 -7.54
N LYS A 232 -10.17 9.84 -8.53
CA LYS A 232 -11.48 10.50 -8.30
C LYS A 232 -12.31 9.76 -7.25
N ALA A 233 -12.45 8.43 -7.36
CA ALA A 233 -13.19 7.65 -6.37
C ALA A 233 -12.53 7.76 -4.99
N VAL A 234 -11.19 7.73 -4.92
CA VAL A 234 -10.45 7.92 -3.67
C VAL A 234 -10.71 9.30 -3.08
N TYR A 235 -10.70 10.34 -3.91
CA TYR A 235 -10.96 11.73 -3.51
C TYR A 235 -12.39 11.94 -2.99
N ASP A 236 -13.37 11.38 -3.70
CA ASP A 236 -14.80 11.55 -3.41
C ASP A 236 -15.26 10.67 -2.22
N SER A 237 -14.81 9.42 -2.14
CA SER A 237 -15.21 8.46 -1.08
C SER A 237 -14.38 8.56 0.19
N TYR A 238 -13.14 9.05 0.09
CA TYR A 238 -12.23 9.18 1.22
C TYR A 238 -11.74 10.62 1.34
N ARG A 239 -12.64 11.52 1.75
CA ARG A 239 -12.23 12.78 2.38
C ARG A 239 -11.21 12.43 3.49
N MET A 240 -9.93 12.69 3.23
CA MET A 240 -8.79 12.52 4.16
C MET A 240 -8.13 11.13 4.33
N LYS A 241 -8.27 10.14 3.41
CA LYS A 241 -7.32 9.00 3.43
C LYS A 241 -6.13 9.25 2.53
N ASP A 242 -4.94 8.95 3.07
CA ASP A 242 -3.66 9.05 2.39
C ASP A 242 -3.41 7.88 1.42
N VAL A 243 -4.40 7.55 0.58
CA VAL A 243 -4.27 6.57 -0.50
C VAL A 243 -4.04 7.33 -1.79
N TYR A 244 -3.02 6.94 -2.55
CA TYR A 244 -2.74 7.58 -3.82
C TYR A 244 -2.04 6.65 -4.81
N ILE A 245 -2.34 6.85 -6.09
CA ILE A 245 -1.64 6.22 -7.21
C ILE A 245 -0.64 7.23 -7.75
N ARG A 246 0.64 6.88 -7.72
CA ARG A 246 1.74 7.73 -8.20
C ARG A 246 1.90 7.67 -9.71
N ALA A 247 2.61 8.65 -10.27
CA ALA A 247 2.91 8.72 -11.70
C ALA A 247 3.60 7.44 -12.25
N ARG A 248 4.37 6.72 -11.43
CA ARG A 248 5.03 5.46 -11.82
C ARG A 248 4.14 4.22 -11.71
N GLY A 249 2.84 4.37 -11.47
CA GLY A 249 1.91 3.25 -11.35
C GLY A 249 1.91 2.58 -9.97
N GLU A 250 2.55 3.18 -8.97
CA GLU A 250 2.62 2.63 -7.62
C GLU A 250 1.40 3.03 -6.81
N LEU A 251 0.76 2.06 -6.16
CA LEU A 251 -0.30 2.34 -5.18
C LEU A 251 0.34 2.50 -3.80
N TYR A 252 0.13 3.65 -3.21
CA TYR A 252 0.66 4.00 -1.91
C TYR A 252 -0.46 4.33 -0.92
N ILE A 253 -0.39 3.74 0.27
CA ILE A 253 -1.30 3.98 1.39
C ILE A 253 -0.43 4.44 2.56
N LYS A 254 -0.43 5.74 2.90
CA LYS A 254 0.46 6.28 3.93
C LYS A 254 0.15 5.74 5.33
N ARG A 255 -1.14 5.53 5.63
CA ARG A 255 -1.63 5.05 6.93
C ARG A 255 -2.55 3.85 6.70
N PHE A 256 -1.97 2.66 6.68
CA PHE A 256 -2.70 1.41 6.53
C PHE A 256 -3.70 1.17 7.68
N SER A 257 -4.91 0.74 7.34
CA SER A 257 -6.01 0.42 8.26
C SER A 257 -6.67 -0.92 7.90
N GLU A 258 -7.55 -1.42 8.77
CA GLU A 258 -8.28 -2.69 8.54
C GLU A 258 -9.15 -2.65 7.27
N GLN A 259 -9.70 -1.48 6.94
CA GLN A 259 -10.49 -1.29 5.72
C GLN A 259 -9.64 -1.40 4.44
N ASP A 260 -8.31 -1.33 4.56
CA ASP A 260 -7.38 -1.43 3.44
C ASP A 260 -6.86 -2.88 3.26
N GLU A 261 -7.37 -3.84 4.04
CA GLU A 261 -7.19 -5.26 3.72
C GLU A 261 -7.95 -5.66 2.47
N GLY A 262 -7.43 -6.66 1.75
CA GLY A 262 -8.10 -7.22 0.58
C GLY A 262 -7.14 -7.72 -0.48
N HIS A 263 -7.69 -7.97 -1.66
CA HIS A 263 -6.94 -8.37 -2.85
C HIS A 263 -6.79 -7.17 -3.79
N TYR A 264 -5.55 -6.79 -4.04
CA TYR A 264 -5.19 -5.74 -4.98
C TYR A 264 -4.67 -6.38 -6.27
N PHE A 265 -5.14 -5.85 -7.38
CA PHE A 265 -4.80 -6.31 -8.71
C PHE A 265 -4.31 -5.11 -9.51
N CYS A 266 -3.26 -5.33 -10.28
CA CYS A 266 -2.71 -4.32 -11.15
C CYS A 266 -2.69 -4.80 -12.59
N TYR A 267 -3.22 -3.97 -13.47
CA TYR A 267 -3.42 -4.28 -14.88
C TYR A 267 -2.68 -3.29 -15.75
N GLN A 268 -2.21 -3.78 -16.88
CA GLN A 268 -1.72 -2.93 -17.95
C GLN A 268 -2.89 -2.27 -18.67
N THR A 269 -2.72 -1.02 -19.08
CA THR A 269 -3.74 -0.22 -19.77
C THR A 269 -4.22 -0.86 -21.07
N ASP A 270 -3.30 -1.36 -21.89
CA ASP A 270 -3.61 -1.99 -23.17
C ASP A 270 -3.82 -3.50 -23.00
N GLY A 271 -4.97 -4.00 -23.46
CA GLY A 271 -5.30 -5.43 -23.46
C GLY A 271 -5.75 -6.01 -22.11
N ASP A 272 -5.90 -5.18 -21.08
CA ASP A 272 -6.33 -5.58 -19.73
C ASP A 272 -5.52 -6.75 -19.14
N TYR A 273 -4.22 -6.78 -19.43
CA TYR A 273 -3.33 -7.84 -18.95
C TYR A 273 -3.04 -7.68 -17.47
N LEU A 274 -3.36 -8.71 -16.69
CA LEU A 274 -3.05 -8.75 -15.27
C LEU A 274 -1.53 -8.89 -15.05
N LEU A 275 -0.91 -7.86 -14.47
CA LEU A 275 0.53 -7.84 -14.22
C LEU A 275 0.88 -8.50 -12.88
N ARG A 276 0.21 -8.05 -11.80
CA ARG A 276 0.51 -8.49 -10.44
C ARG A 276 -0.73 -8.57 -9.56
N THR A 277 -0.67 -9.46 -8.57
CA THR A 277 -1.67 -9.54 -7.50
C THR A 277 -1.02 -9.45 -6.13
N PHE A 278 -1.69 -8.76 -5.22
CA PHE A 278 -1.27 -8.60 -3.83
C PHE A 278 -2.41 -8.98 -2.90
N ARG A 279 -2.14 -9.90 -1.97
CA ARG A 279 -3.00 -10.17 -0.84
C ARG A 279 -2.49 -9.42 0.37
N VAL A 280 -3.23 -8.42 0.82
CA VAL A 280 -2.82 -7.56 1.95
C VAL A 280 -3.59 -7.96 3.20
N LYS A 281 -2.89 -8.18 4.30
CA LYS A 281 -3.46 -8.57 5.61
C LYS A 281 -2.88 -7.71 6.73
N LYS A 282 -3.68 -7.36 7.75
CA LYS A 282 -3.19 -6.74 8.97
C LYS A 282 -2.45 -7.75 9.83
N ILE A 283 -1.35 -7.29 10.41
CA ILE A 283 -0.71 -7.98 11.52
C ILE A 283 -1.46 -7.56 12.80
N PRO A 284 -2.08 -8.50 13.54
CA PRO A 284 -2.81 -8.17 14.76
C PRO A 284 -1.87 -7.51 15.78
N ASP A 285 -2.32 -6.43 16.42
CA ASP A 285 -1.55 -5.81 17.50
C ASP A 285 -1.48 -6.77 18.70
N GLU A 286 -0.30 -6.86 19.34
CA GLU A 286 -0.08 -7.75 20.49
C GLU A 286 -1.09 -7.51 21.62
N ASN A 287 -1.53 -6.27 21.81
CA ASN A 287 -2.55 -5.89 22.80
C ASN A 287 -3.92 -6.54 22.53
N THR A 288 -4.29 -6.74 21.27
CA THR A 288 -5.58 -7.39 20.91
C THR A 288 -5.54 -8.90 21.14
N LYS A 289 -4.37 -9.54 20.96
CA LYS A 289 -4.16 -10.94 21.32
C LYS A 289 -4.23 -11.13 22.83
N SER A 290 -3.62 -10.22 23.59
CA SER A 290 -3.70 -10.19 25.06
C SER A 290 -5.15 -10.11 25.55
N ALA A 291 -5.96 -9.18 25.02
CA ALA A 291 -7.36 -9.03 25.43
C ALA A 291 -8.20 -10.29 25.17
N ALA A 292 -8.04 -10.92 24.00
CA ALA A 292 -8.77 -12.15 23.66
C ALA A 292 -8.37 -13.34 24.54
N VAL A 293 -7.08 -13.44 24.91
CA VAL A 293 -6.58 -14.48 25.83
C VAL A 293 -7.13 -14.25 27.24
N THR A 294 -7.11 -13.01 27.74
CA THR A 294 -7.66 -12.65 29.05
C THR A 294 -9.15 -12.92 29.13
N LEU A 295 -9.92 -12.59 28.09
CA LEU A 295 -11.36 -12.88 28.02
C LEU A 295 -11.64 -14.39 28.06
N ARG A 296 -10.88 -15.20 27.30
CA ARG A 296 -11.02 -16.67 27.35
C ARG A 296 -10.70 -17.23 28.73
N MET A 297 -9.70 -16.68 29.43
CA MET A 297 -9.37 -17.09 30.79
C MET A 297 -10.49 -16.73 31.79
N LEU A 298 -11.10 -15.54 31.65
CA LEU A 298 -12.24 -15.12 32.48
C LEU A 298 -13.47 -16.01 32.28
N ILE A 299 -13.79 -16.36 31.02
CA ILE A 299 -14.92 -17.26 30.71
C ILE A 299 -14.68 -18.63 31.35
N LYS A 300 -13.46 -19.18 31.25
CA LYS A 300 -13.12 -20.46 31.88
C LYS A 300 -13.20 -20.41 33.40
N ALA A 301 -12.74 -19.32 34.01
CA ALA A 301 -12.84 -19.12 35.46
C ALA A 301 -14.29 -19.05 35.93
N PHE A 302 -15.14 -18.28 35.22
CA PHE A 302 -16.57 -18.18 35.53
C PHE A 302 -17.28 -19.53 35.39
N LEU A 303 -17.01 -20.27 34.31
CA LEU A 303 -17.57 -21.61 34.13
C LEU A 303 -17.16 -22.56 35.26
N GLY A 304 -15.90 -22.47 35.72
CA GLY A 304 -15.41 -23.22 36.88
C GLY A 304 -16.17 -22.90 38.18
N VAL A 305 -16.44 -21.62 38.43
CA VAL A 305 -17.24 -21.18 39.60
C VAL A 305 -18.68 -21.71 39.53
N VAL A 306 -19.31 -21.65 38.35
CA VAL A 306 -20.68 -22.16 38.17
C VAL A 306 -20.74 -23.67 38.43
N ILE A 307 -19.78 -24.43 37.90
CA ILE A 307 -19.69 -25.88 38.14
C ILE A 307 -19.48 -26.15 39.63
N PHE A 308 -18.60 -25.39 40.30
CA PHE A 308 -18.35 -25.54 41.74
C PHE A 308 -19.63 -25.31 42.57
N VAL A 309 -20.38 -24.24 42.29
CA VAL A 309 -21.64 -23.94 42.99
C VAL A 309 -22.69 -25.03 42.73
N ALA A 310 -22.78 -25.54 41.49
CA ALA A 310 -23.72 -26.62 41.17
C ALA A 310 -23.39 -27.92 41.92
N VAL A 311 -22.11 -28.32 41.94
CA VAL A 311 -21.64 -29.50 42.69
C VAL A 311 -21.87 -29.31 44.18
N PHE A 312 -21.55 -28.14 44.72
CA PHE A 312 -21.75 -27.84 46.14
C PHE A 312 -23.22 -27.88 46.53
N SER A 313 -24.10 -27.32 45.69
CA SER A 313 -25.56 -27.37 45.89
C SER A 313 -26.08 -28.80 45.89
N LEU A 314 -25.56 -29.65 45.00
CA LEU A 314 -25.95 -31.05 44.90
C LEU A 314 -25.48 -31.87 46.12
N ILE A 315 -24.28 -31.60 46.64
CA ILE A 315 -23.77 -32.19 47.88
C ILE A 315 -24.64 -31.78 49.08
N CYS A 316 -25.01 -30.50 49.18
CA CYS A 316 -25.87 -29.99 50.24
C CYS A 316 -27.27 -30.63 50.20
N ASP A 317 -27.87 -30.76 49.01
CA ASP A 317 -29.18 -31.41 48.84
C ASP A 317 -29.13 -32.90 49.21
N LEU A 318 -28.07 -33.61 48.82
CA LEU A 318 -27.85 -35.00 49.22
C LEU A 318 -27.71 -35.16 50.74
N LYS A 319 -26.96 -34.26 51.41
CA LYS A 319 -26.84 -34.26 52.88
C LYS A 319 -28.19 -33.99 53.55
N LEU A 320 -28.96 -33.03 53.06
CA LEU A 320 -30.29 -32.71 53.60
C LEU A 320 -31.27 -33.87 53.43
N LYS A 321 -31.26 -34.55 52.28
CA LYS A 321 -32.07 -35.76 52.05
C LYS A 321 -31.67 -36.91 52.96
N ALA A 322 -30.37 -37.12 53.17
CA ALA A 322 -29.87 -38.15 54.10
C ALA A 322 -30.33 -37.87 55.54
N GLN A 323 -30.21 -36.62 56.02
CA GLN A 323 -30.67 -36.23 57.36
C GLN A 323 -32.18 -36.38 57.53
N ARG A 324 -32.98 -36.00 56.52
CA ARG A 324 -34.43 -36.23 56.55
C ARG A 324 -34.78 -37.71 56.62
N PHE A 325 -34.07 -38.55 55.86
CA PHE A 325 -34.28 -39.99 55.89
C PHE A 325 -33.98 -40.59 57.27
N GLU A 326 -32.87 -40.19 57.90
CA GLU A 326 -32.53 -40.61 59.27
C GLU A 326 -33.59 -40.16 60.29
N PHE A 327 -34.06 -38.91 60.19
CA PHE A 327 -35.10 -38.37 61.07
C PHE A 327 -36.43 -39.14 60.93
N ASP A 328 -36.88 -39.38 59.69
CA ASP A 328 -38.12 -40.13 59.42
C ASP A 328 -38.01 -41.61 59.83
N HIS A 329 -36.82 -42.20 59.71
CA HIS A 329 -36.56 -43.54 60.19
C HIS A 329 -36.61 -43.61 61.72
N ALA A 330 -35.91 -42.69 62.42
CA ALA A 330 -35.93 -42.60 63.87
C ALA A 330 -37.35 -42.36 64.42
N ARG A 331 -38.12 -41.48 63.77
CA ARG A 331 -39.53 -41.22 64.09
C ARG A 331 -40.37 -42.49 63.97
N ARG A 332 -40.25 -43.24 62.86
CA ARG A 332 -40.98 -44.51 62.66
C ARG A 332 -40.62 -45.57 63.72
N VAL A 333 -39.36 -45.66 64.10
CA VAL A 333 -38.90 -46.57 65.18
C VAL A 333 -39.50 -46.17 66.53
N PHE A 334 -39.52 -44.88 66.86
CA PHE A 334 -40.11 -44.36 68.10
C PHE A 334 -41.62 -44.67 68.19
N TYR A 335 -42.39 -44.40 67.13
CA TYR A 335 -43.83 -44.73 67.11
C TYR A 335 -44.10 -46.24 67.25
N ARG A 336 -43.28 -47.09 66.62
CA ARG A 336 -43.39 -48.56 66.80
C ARG A 336 -43.08 -48.98 68.24
N ARG A 337 -42.11 -48.35 68.90
CA ARG A 337 -41.72 -48.65 70.28
C ARG A 337 -42.80 -48.22 71.28
N ASN A 338 -43.43 -47.06 71.09
CA ASN A 338 -44.54 -46.60 71.93
C ASN A 338 -45.83 -47.42 71.73
N ARG A 339 -46.13 -47.88 70.51
CA ARG A 339 -47.25 -48.83 70.29
C ARG A 339 -47.05 -50.17 71.00
N ARG A 340 -45.81 -50.64 71.16
CA ARG A 340 -45.52 -51.85 71.94
C ARG A 340 -45.67 -51.62 73.45
N LYS A 341 -45.30 -50.44 73.97
CA LYS A 341 -45.54 -50.10 75.39
C LYS A 341 -47.03 -50.02 75.74
N LEU A 342 -47.87 -49.47 74.86
CA LEU A 342 -49.32 -49.39 75.06
C LEU A 342 -50.03 -50.75 75.06
N LYS A 343 -49.44 -51.80 74.46
CA LYS A 343 -49.98 -53.16 74.50
C LYS A 343 -49.62 -53.95 75.76
N VAL A 344 -48.67 -53.49 76.57
CA VAL A 344 -48.21 -54.19 77.78
C VAL A 344 -48.93 -53.69 79.04
N THR A 345 -49.64 -52.56 78.99
CA THR A 345 -50.46 -52.02 80.09
C THR A 345 -51.92 -52.51 80.11
N HIS A 346 -52.28 -53.48 79.26
CA HIS A 346 -53.54 -54.21 79.33
C HIS A 346 -53.25 -55.72 79.29
N VAL A 347 -52.78 -56.24 80.42
CA VAL A 347 -52.93 -57.64 80.82
C VAL A 347 -53.38 -57.62 82.27
#